data_AF-A0A328EUN6-F1
#
_entry.id   AF-A0A328EUN6-F1
#
_cell.length_a   1.000
_cell.length_b   1.000
_cell.length_c   1.000
_cell.angle_alpha   90.00
_cell.angle_beta   90.00
_cell.angle_gamma   90.00
#
_symmetry.space_group_name_H-M   'P 1'
#
loop_
_entity.id
_entity.type
_entity.pdbx_description
1 polymer ?
#
loop_
_entity_poly.entity_id
_entity_poly.type
_entity_poly.pdbx_seq_one_letter_code
_entity_poly.pdbx_strand_id
1 'polypeptide(L)'
;MVQRHERTEVLFKKELREQLKTYKMLIVGIAFVFFGISTPLLLAYLPQIIEFSGQGADMPINMPDPTPLMSMQEFGQTMLQVGVLICILITMGTISGEKEKGTAMLTLSKPVSRGAFVMSKYLALGMLVFVSMLLSAGLCYAYTLMLIGDFAFIPFLGSTLLLTLFLLLCLAVTLFFSSFFKSSLAAGGTALVLLIAQGLATQLPWIGKYLPGNLSSWSTQLLSGSGEPAWGALVVAVVIIGLCLYFARIRLEQKEL
;
A
#
# COMPACT_ATOMS: atom_id res chain seq x y z
N MET A 1 20.47 25.07 -9.76
CA MET A 1 19.72 24.15 -8.87
C MET A 1 18.33 24.67 -8.52
N VAL A 2 18.14 25.97 -8.24
CA VAL A 2 16.84 26.59 -7.88
C VAL A 2 15.73 26.33 -8.93
N GLN A 3 16.00 26.55 -10.22
CA GLN A 3 15.02 26.29 -11.30
C GLN A 3 14.61 24.81 -11.44
N ARG A 4 15.36 23.85 -10.86
CA ARG A 4 15.04 22.41 -10.94
C ARG A 4 14.05 22.01 -9.84
N HIS A 5 14.14 22.63 -8.66
CA HIS A 5 13.21 22.43 -7.54
C HIS A 5 11.82 23.03 -7.81
N GLU A 6 11.76 24.24 -8.39
CA GLU A 6 10.47 24.85 -8.77
C GLU A 6 9.69 23.97 -9.76
N ARG A 7 10.40 23.28 -10.67
CA ARG A 7 9.77 22.41 -11.66
C ARG A 7 9.25 21.09 -11.06
N THR A 8 9.91 20.54 -10.05
CA THR A 8 9.40 19.36 -9.33
C THR A 8 8.12 19.66 -8.58
N GLU A 9 8.02 20.83 -7.95
CA GLU A 9 6.81 21.25 -7.24
C GLU A 9 5.62 21.46 -8.18
N VAL A 10 5.86 22.07 -9.35
CA VAL A 10 4.82 22.26 -10.37
C VAL A 10 4.30 20.92 -10.87
N LEU A 11 5.18 19.94 -11.11
CA LEU A 11 4.76 18.59 -11.49
C LEU A 11 3.97 17.90 -10.37
N PHE A 12 4.45 17.98 -9.13
CA PHE A 12 3.75 17.38 -8.00
C PHE A 12 2.34 17.98 -7.82
N LYS A 13 2.20 19.30 -7.88
CA LYS A 13 0.89 19.99 -7.86
C LYS A 13 0.00 19.57 -9.03
N LYS A 14 0.56 19.36 -10.22
CA LYS A 14 -0.16 18.83 -11.38
C LYS A 14 -0.70 17.42 -11.08
N GLU A 15 0.14 16.52 -10.58
CA GLU A 15 -0.28 15.15 -10.25
C GLU A 15 -1.36 15.13 -9.15
N LEU A 16 -1.25 15.93 -8.09
CA LEU A 16 -2.30 16.06 -7.08
C LEU A 16 -3.63 16.56 -7.66
N ARG A 17 -3.57 17.58 -8.54
CA ARG A 17 -4.76 18.10 -9.22
C ARG A 17 -5.39 17.05 -10.13
N GLU A 18 -4.58 16.23 -10.80
CA GLU A 18 -5.06 15.12 -11.62
C GLU A 18 -5.76 14.06 -10.77
N GLN A 19 -5.19 13.70 -9.62
CA GLN A 19 -5.82 12.76 -8.68
C GLN A 19 -7.18 13.26 -8.16
N LEU A 20 -7.30 14.57 -7.92
CA LEU A 20 -8.57 15.19 -7.52
C LEU A 20 -9.58 15.20 -8.67
N LYS A 21 -9.18 15.62 -9.87
CA LYS A 21 -10.06 15.68 -11.05
C LYS A 21 -10.54 14.30 -11.52
N THR A 22 -9.72 13.27 -11.31
CA THR A 22 -10.08 11.88 -11.67
C THR A 22 -10.84 11.16 -10.55
N TYR A 23 -11.21 11.86 -9.47
CA TYR A 23 -11.81 11.29 -8.27
C TYR A 23 -10.98 10.17 -7.62
N LYS A 24 -9.73 9.96 -8.05
CA LYS A 24 -8.85 8.91 -7.54
C LYS A 24 -8.62 9.08 -6.04
N MET A 25 -8.47 10.32 -5.58
CA MET A 25 -8.32 10.60 -4.14
C MET A 25 -9.55 10.17 -3.33
N LEU A 26 -10.75 10.45 -3.83
CA LEU A 26 -11.99 10.05 -3.18
C LEU A 26 -12.19 8.54 -3.20
N ILE A 27 -11.97 7.90 -4.35
CA ILE A 27 -12.15 6.44 -4.51
C ILE A 27 -11.20 5.67 -3.59
N VAL A 28 -9.92 6.04 -3.57
CA VAL A 28 -8.92 5.38 -2.70
C VAL A 28 -9.22 5.66 -1.23
N GLY A 29 -9.51 6.90 -0.88
CA GLY A 29 -9.84 7.28 0.50
C GLY A 29 -11.07 6.52 1.01
N ILE A 30 -12.15 6.49 0.25
CA ILE A 30 -13.38 5.76 0.59
C ILE A 30 -13.10 4.26 0.71
N ALA A 31 -12.34 3.67 -0.21
CA ALA A 31 -12.02 2.24 -0.14
C ALA A 31 -11.24 1.89 1.14
N PHE A 32 -10.18 2.65 1.46
CA PHE A 32 -9.41 2.45 2.68
C PHE A 32 -10.26 2.66 3.94
N VAL A 33 -11.06 3.73 4.00
CA VAL A 33 -11.97 4.00 5.12
C VAL A 33 -13.01 2.89 5.28
N PHE A 34 -13.60 2.43 4.17
CA PHE A 34 -14.58 1.35 4.18
C PHE A 34 -13.99 0.10 4.84
N PHE A 35 -12.86 -0.40 4.36
CA PHE A 35 -12.23 -1.57 4.97
C PHE A 35 -11.76 -1.31 6.40
N GLY A 36 -11.28 -0.10 6.72
CA GLY A 36 -10.86 0.26 8.07
C GLY A 36 -11.99 0.23 9.11
N ILE A 37 -13.18 0.68 8.74
CA ILE A 37 -14.37 0.60 9.61
C ILE A 37 -14.94 -0.82 9.60
N SER A 38 -15.01 -1.45 8.43
CA SER A 38 -15.62 -2.76 8.27
C SER A 38 -14.89 -3.86 9.04
N THR A 39 -13.56 -3.79 9.20
CA THR A 39 -12.81 -4.82 9.91
C THR A 39 -13.21 -4.99 11.39
N PRO A 40 -13.12 -3.96 12.27
CA PRO A 40 -13.55 -4.08 13.66
C PRO A 40 -15.05 -4.34 13.78
N LEU A 41 -15.86 -3.77 12.89
CA LEU A 41 -17.31 -3.98 12.87
C LEU A 41 -17.65 -5.45 12.60
N LEU A 42 -17.06 -6.03 11.55
CA LEU A 42 -17.30 -7.42 11.17
C LEU A 42 -16.81 -8.35 12.28
N LEU A 43 -15.65 -8.08 12.88
CA LEU A 43 -15.11 -8.90 13.96
C LEU A 43 -16.00 -8.87 15.22
N ALA A 44 -16.50 -7.69 15.60
CA ALA A 44 -17.38 -7.54 16.76
C ALA A 44 -18.72 -8.28 16.60
N TYR A 45 -19.28 -8.29 15.38
CA TYR A 45 -20.57 -8.91 15.09
C TYR A 45 -20.46 -10.35 14.53
N LEU A 46 -19.26 -10.87 14.31
CA LEU A 46 -19.04 -12.20 13.76
C LEU A 46 -19.75 -13.32 14.54
N PRO A 47 -19.73 -13.35 15.89
CA PRO A 47 -20.45 -14.38 16.64
C PRO A 47 -21.96 -14.35 16.37
N GLN A 48 -22.55 -13.14 16.32
CA GLN A 48 -23.98 -12.95 16.06
C GLN A 48 -24.36 -13.37 14.63
N ILE A 49 -23.51 -13.06 13.64
CA ILE A 49 -23.73 -13.46 12.25
C ILE A 49 -23.80 -14.99 12.12
N ILE A 50 -22.94 -15.70 12.86
CA ILE A 50 -22.91 -17.17 12.84
C ILE A 50 -24.11 -17.75 13.58
N GLU A 51 -24.49 -17.18 14.71
CA GLU A 51 -25.70 -17.55 15.45
C GLU A 51 -26.95 -17.43 14.55
N PHE A 52 -27.11 -16.30 13.85
CA PHE A 52 -28.21 -16.07 12.91
C PHE A 52 -28.19 -17.00 11.69
N SER A 53 -27.04 -17.60 11.35
CA SER A 53 -26.93 -18.53 10.21
C SER A 53 -27.48 -19.94 10.50
N GLY A 54 -27.95 -20.21 11.72
CA GLY A 54 -28.48 -21.52 12.14
C GLY A 54 -27.42 -22.56 12.46
N GLN A 55 -26.13 -22.26 12.21
CA GLN A 55 -25.00 -23.14 12.54
C GLN A 55 -24.70 -23.23 14.04
N GLY A 56 -25.25 -22.34 14.87
CA GLY A 56 -25.09 -22.34 16.32
C GLY A 56 -25.93 -23.39 17.08
N ALA A 57 -26.88 -24.06 16.41
CA ALA A 57 -27.83 -24.98 17.06
C ALA A 57 -27.35 -26.44 17.11
N ASP A 58 -26.62 -26.93 16.09
CA ASP A 58 -26.21 -28.34 15.98
C ASP A 58 -24.74 -28.61 16.37
N MET A 59 -23.92 -27.57 16.47
CA MET A 59 -22.57 -27.63 17.03
C MET A 59 -22.32 -26.33 17.80
N PRO A 60 -22.12 -26.34 19.13
CA PRO A 60 -21.67 -25.16 19.85
C PRO A 60 -20.25 -24.84 19.37
N ILE A 61 -20.15 -24.00 18.34
CA ILE A 61 -18.90 -23.39 17.91
C ILE A 61 -18.54 -22.44 19.05
N ASN A 62 -17.69 -22.90 19.97
CA ASN A 62 -17.13 -22.06 21.03
C ASN A 62 -16.16 -21.07 20.38
N MET A 63 -16.71 -20.01 19.78
CA MET A 63 -15.90 -18.97 19.16
C MET A 63 -15.27 -18.14 20.26
N PRO A 64 -13.94 -17.91 20.20
CA PRO A 64 -13.29 -17.00 21.12
C PRO A 64 -13.92 -15.61 21.03
N ASP A 65 -14.10 -14.96 22.17
CA ASP A 65 -14.59 -13.58 22.19
C ASP A 65 -13.67 -12.67 21.36
N PRO A 66 -14.22 -11.75 20.56
CA PRO A 66 -13.45 -10.74 19.85
C PRO A 66 -12.53 -9.97 20.81
N THR A 67 -11.24 -9.88 20.48
CA THR A 67 -10.26 -9.13 21.27
C THR A 67 -9.73 -7.94 20.48
N PRO A 68 -9.30 -6.85 21.14
CA PRO A 68 -8.73 -5.70 20.45
C PRO A 68 -7.49 -6.09 19.64
N LEU A 69 -6.65 -7.00 20.14
CA LEU A 69 -5.50 -7.52 19.41
C LEU A 69 -5.91 -8.18 18.09
N MET A 70 -6.93 -9.05 18.12
CA MET A 70 -7.45 -9.68 16.91
C MET A 70 -7.95 -8.64 15.90
N SER A 71 -8.67 -7.60 16.36
CA SER A 71 -9.13 -6.51 15.49
C SER A 71 -7.99 -5.81 14.76
N MET A 72 -6.91 -5.47 15.47
CA MET A 72 -5.74 -4.79 14.89
C MET A 72 -4.98 -5.69 13.91
N GLN A 73 -4.90 -6.99 14.19
CA GLN A 73 -4.26 -7.97 13.30
C GLN A 73 -5.07 -8.17 12.03
N GLU A 74 -6.39 -8.34 12.13
CA GLU A 74 -7.29 -8.47 10.99
C GLU A 74 -7.29 -7.20 10.13
N PHE A 75 -7.20 -6.02 10.74
CA PHE A 75 -7.04 -4.75 10.01
C PHE A 75 -5.77 -4.78 9.17
N GLY A 76 -4.65 -5.19 9.76
CA GLY A 76 -3.37 -5.30 9.05
C GLY A 76 -3.44 -6.25 7.86
N GLN A 77 -4.05 -7.42 8.04
CA GLN A 77 -4.23 -8.40 6.95
C GLN A 77 -5.14 -7.87 5.84
N THR A 78 -6.26 -7.25 6.21
CA THR A 78 -7.20 -6.65 5.25
C THR A 78 -6.51 -5.54 4.43
N MET A 79 -5.73 -4.68 5.09
CA MET A 79 -5.00 -3.60 4.43
C MET A 79 -3.87 -4.12 3.53
N LEU A 80 -3.23 -5.24 3.87
CA LEU A 80 -2.26 -5.87 2.99
C LEU A 80 -2.93 -6.44 1.73
N GLN A 81 -4.04 -7.17 1.89
CA GLN A 81 -4.73 -7.79 0.75
C GLN A 81 -5.31 -6.73 -0.20
N VAL A 82 -6.12 -5.81 0.34
CA VAL A 82 -6.81 -4.80 -0.45
C VAL A 82 -5.85 -3.68 -0.86
N GLY A 83 -5.00 -3.22 0.06
CA GLY A 83 -4.08 -2.10 -0.19
C GLY A 83 -3.07 -2.41 -1.29
N VAL A 84 -2.56 -3.64 -1.39
CA VAL A 84 -1.68 -4.07 -2.48
C VAL A 84 -2.40 -3.93 -3.82
N LEU A 85 -3.63 -4.43 -3.92
CA LEU A 85 -4.43 -4.34 -5.15
C LEU A 85 -4.71 -2.89 -5.53
N ILE A 86 -5.12 -2.05 -4.57
CA ILE A 86 -5.34 -0.62 -4.82
C ILE A 86 -4.06 0.04 -5.32
N CYS A 87 -2.92 -0.21 -4.67
CA CYS A 87 -1.63 0.34 -5.08
C CYS A 87 -1.27 -0.02 -6.52
N ILE A 88 -1.50 -1.28 -6.92
CA ILE A 88 -1.28 -1.73 -8.29
C ILE A 88 -2.21 -0.98 -9.25
N LEU A 89 -3.52 -0.99 -8.98
CA LEU A 89 -4.52 -0.39 -9.88
C LEU A 89 -4.32 1.11 -10.10
N ILE A 90 -4.01 1.86 -9.05
CA ILE A 90 -3.83 3.31 -9.17
C ILE A 90 -2.53 3.71 -9.85
N THR A 91 -1.55 2.79 -9.89
CA THR A 91 -0.19 3.03 -10.36
C THR A 91 0.07 2.45 -11.74
N MET A 92 -0.53 1.31 -12.08
CA MET A 92 -0.20 0.53 -13.27
C MET A 92 -0.28 1.36 -14.56
N GLY A 93 -1.24 2.28 -14.66
CA GLY A 93 -1.44 3.15 -15.83
C GLY A 93 -0.77 4.52 -15.79
N THR A 94 -0.02 4.84 -14.74
CA THR A 94 0.46 6.21 -14.51
C THR A 94 1.57 6.65 -15.44
N ILE A 95 2.44 5.72 -15.88
CA ILE A 95 3.47 5.97 -16.88
C ILE A 95 3.13 5.27 -18.19
N SER A 96 2.68 4.01 -18.14
CA SER A 96 2.31 3.23 -19.33
C SER A 96 1.15 3.87 -20.08
N GLY A 97 0.11 4.34 -19.39
CA GLY A 97 -1.04 5.00 -20.01
C GLY A 97 -0.69 6.33 -20.67
N GLU A 98 0.25 7.09 -20.09
CA GLU A 98 0.77 8.31 -20.73
C GLU A 98 1.63 8.00 -21.96
N LYS A 99 2.37 6.87 -21.97
CA LYS A 99 3.11 6.40 -23.15
C LYS A 99 2.18 5.93 -24.25
N GLU A 100 1.12 5.21 -23.90
CA GLU A 100 0.12 4.73 -24.84
C GLU A 100 -0.60 5.90 -25.52
N LYS A 101 -0.93 6.94 -24.77
CA LYS A 101 -1.57 8.17 -25.29
C LYS A 101 -0.62 9.18 -25.92
N GLY A 102 0.70 8.92 -25.92
CA GLY A 102 1.73 9.86 -26.39
C GLY A 102 1.91 11.12 -25.53
N THR A 103 1.14 11.30 -24.46
CA THR A 103 1.20 12.48 -23.58
C THR A 103 2.48 12.52 -22.72
N ALA A 104 3.13 11.37 -22.54
CA ALA A 104 4.45 11.30 -21.92
C ALA A 104 5.48 12.15 -22.69
N MET A 105 5.41 12.14 -24.03
CA MET A 105 6.35 12.90 -24.89
C MET A 105 6.07 14.40 -24.79
N LEU A 106 4.79 14.80 -24.74
CA LEU A 106 4.37 16.20 -24.55
C LEU A 106 4.78 16.77 -23.17
N THR A 107 4.85 15.93 -22.15
CA THR A 107 5.28 16.34 -20.81
C THR A 107 6.80 16.42 -20.73
N LEU A 108 7.51 15.49 -21.36
CA LEU A 108 8.96 15.42 -21.39
C LEU A 108 9.63 16.34 -22.42
N SER A 109 8.86 16.92 -23.35
CA SER A 109 9.35 17.98 -24.25
C SER A 109 9.56 19.32 -23.53
N LYS A 110 8.95 19.49 -22.35
CA LYS A 110 9.29 20.58 -21.43
C LYS A 110 10.63 20.26 -20.76
N PRO A 111 11.45 21.26 -20.39
CA PRO A 111 12.77 21.06 -19.82
C PRO A 111 12.68 20.55 -18.37
N VAL A 112 12.18 19.33 -18.19
CA VAL A 112 11.96 18.68 -16.90
C VAL A 112 12.69 17.35 -16.90
N SER A 113 13.47 17.09 -15.85
CA SER A 113 14.22 15.85 -15.77
C SER A 113 13.30 14.65 -15.62
N ARG A 114 13.62 13.54 -16.30
CA ARG A 114 12.88 12.27 -16.20
C ARG A 114 12.79 11.75 -14.75
N GLY A 115 13.82 12.00 -13.93
CA GLY A 115 13.78 11.72 -12.49
C GLY A 115 12.73 12.54 -11.71
N ALA A 116 12.59 13.83 -12.03
CA ALA A 116 11.55 14.68 -11.44
C ALA A 116 10.14 14.18 -11.78
N PHE A 117 9.94 13.70 -13.00
CA PHE A 117 8.68 13.12 -13.46
C PHE A 117 8.30 11.82 -12.72
N VAL A 118 9.25 10.89 -12.56
CA VAL A 118 9.01 9.65 -11.79
C VAL A 118 8.75 9.98 -10.32
N MET A 119 9.59 10.84 -9.72
CA MET A 119 9.48 11.18 -8.30
C MET A 119 8.19 11.92 -7.97
N SER A 120 7.74 12.84 -8.84
CA SER A 120 6.47 13.54 -8.61
C SER A 120 5.28 12.59 -8.60
N LYS A 121 5.26 11.60 -9.50
CA LYS A 121 4.21 10.56 -9.54
C LYS A 121 4.25 9.68 -8.30
N TYR A 122 5.44 9.21 -7.93
CA TYR A 122 5.62 8.39 -6.74
C TYR A 122 5.19 9.12 -5.46
N LEU A 123 5.64 10.37 -5.26
CA LEU A 123 5.29 11.15 -4.08
C LEU A 123 3.80 11.49 -4.03
N ALA A 124 3.18 11.83 -5.16
CA ALA A 124 1.75 12.15 -5.18
C ALA A 124 0.90 10.92 -4.84
N LEU A 125 1.22 9.75 -5.39
CA LEU A 125 0.51 8.51 -5.07
C LEU A 125 0.83 8.02 -3.65
N GLY A 126 2.08 8.15 -3.22
CA GLY A 126 2.51 7.81 -1.87
C GLY A 126 1.82 8.64 -0.81
N MET A 127 1.66 9.95 -1.03
CA MET A 127 0.91 10.83 -0.14
C MET A 127 -0.56 10.40 -0.05
N LEU A 128 -1.18 10.06 -1.18
CA LEU A 128 -2.56 9.57 -1.22
C LEU A 128 -2.72 8.29 -0.38
N VAL A 129 -1.85 7.29 -0.59
CA VAL A 129 -1.89 6.04 0.17
C VAL A 129 -1.60 6.27 1.65
N PHE A 130 -0.60 7.08 1.98
CA PHE A 130 -0.24 7.40 3.36
C PHE A 130 -1.38 8.04 4.13
N VAL A 131 -2.00 9.09 3.58
CA VAL A 131 -3.13 9.78 4.23
C VAL A 131 -4.34 8.86 4.34
N SER A 132 -4.65 8.09 3.30
CA SER A 132 -5.80 7.15 3.31
C SER A 132 -5.60 6.05 4.34
N MET A 133 -4.38 5.52 4.47
CA MET A 133 -4.01 4.51 5.46
C MET A 133 -4.10 5.05 6.89
N LEU A 134 -3.61 6.26 7.16
CA LEU A 134 -3.73 6.87 8.48
C LEU A 134 -5.18 7.16 8.88
N LEU A 135 -6.00 7.65 7.95
CA LEU A 135 -7.43 7.86 8.20
C LEU A 135 -8.14 6.54 8.48
N SER A 136 -7.88 5.52 7.69
CA SER A 136 -8.42 4.17 7.86
C SER A 136 -8.01 3.56 9.21
N ALA A 137 -6.73 3.65 9.56
CA ALA A 137 -6.21 3.16 10.83
C ALA A 137 -6.82 3.91 12.03
N GLY A 138 -6.96 5.24 11.95
CA GLY A 138 -7.60 6.04 12.99
C GLY A 138 -9.06 5.63 13.23
N LEU A 139 -9.80 5.35 12.16
CA LEU A 139 -11.18 4.86 12.26
C LEU A 139 -11.23 3.43 12.80
N CYS A 140 -10.37 2.53 12.32
CA CYS A 140 -10.28 1.17 12.84
C CYS A 140 -10.01 1.17 14.36
N TYR A 141 -9.07 2.02 14.80
CA TYR A 141 -8.73 2.17 16.20
C TYR A 141 -9.92 2.70 17.02
N ALA A 142 -10.56 3.78 16.56
CA ALA A 142 -11.73 4.35 17.22
C ALA A 142 -12.88 3.34 17.34
N TYR A 143 -13.19 2.60 16.28
CA TYR A 143 -14.25 1.59 16.30
C TYR A 143 -13.89 0.39 17.17
N THR A 144 -12.62 -0.02 17.21
CA THR A 144 -12.19 -1.09 18.14
C THR A 144 -12.36 -0.68 19.59
N LEU A 145 -11.97 0.55 19.95
CA LEU A 145 -12.17 1.08 21.30
C LEU A 145 -13.65 1.10 21.70
N MET A 146 -14.54 1.43 20.77
CA MET A 146 -15.98 1.52 21.02
C MET A 146 -16.68 0.16 21.10
N LEU A 147 -16.28 -0.79 20.26
CA LEU A 147 -17.01 -2.06 20.07
C LEU A 147 -16.40 -3.25 20.82
N ILE A 148 -15.09 -3.27 21.01
CA ILE A 148 -14.35 -4.47 21.45
C ILE A 148 -13.59 -4.20 22.75
N GLY A 149 -12.83 -3.11 22.82
CA GLY A 149 -12.10 -2.73 24.04
C GLY A 149 -10.81 -1.96 23.77
N ASP A 150 -10.12 -1.63 24.87
CA ASP A 150 -8.91 -0.80 24.83
C ASP A 150 -7.69 -1.53 24.27
N PHE A 151 -6.84 -0.80 23.57
CA PHE A 151 -5.60 -1.30 23.00
C PHE A 151 -4.53 -0.21 22.98
N ALA A 152 -3.26 -0.58 23.13
CA ALA A 152 -2.18 0.39 23.14
C ALA A 152 -2.01 1.07 21.76
N PHE A 153 -2.10 2.40 21.74
CA PHE A 153 -1.97 3.19 20.52
C PHE A 153 -0.58 3.07 19.85
N ILE A 154 0.49 3.05 20.63
CA ILE A 154 1.87 3.10 20.09
C ILE A 154 2.21 1.86 19.25
N PRO A 155 1.98 0.61 19.72
CA PRO A 155 2.15 -0.58 18.90
C PRO A 155 1.32 -0.57 17.61
N PHE A 156 0.07 -0.09 17.70
CA PHE A 156 -0.82 0.00 16.55
C PHE A 156 -0.34 1.01 15.51
N LEU A 157 0.12 2.19 15.95
CA LEU A 157 0.70 3.19 15.07
C LEU A 157 1.96 2.66 14.37
N GLY A 158 2.85 1.99 15.11
CA GLY A 158 4.04 1.38 14.52
C GLY A 158 3.71 0.30 13.49
N SER A 159 2.70 -0.54 13.78
CA SER A 159 2.21 -1.57 12.85
C SER A 159 1.66 -0.93 11.57
N THR A 160 0.84 0.12 11.73
CA THR A 160 0.29 0.90 10.61
C THR A 160 1.39 1.50 9.74
N LEU A 161 2.44 2.07 10.33
CA LEU A 161 3.56 2.66 9.58
C LEU A 161 4.38 1.61 8.82
N LEU A 162 4.63 0.43 9.41
CA LEU A 162 5.31 -0.69 8.73
C LEU A 162 4.51 -1.17 7.52
N LEU A 163 3.19 -1.35 7.69
CA LEU A 163 2.31 -1.75 6.59
C LEU A 163 2.22 -0.67 5.51
N THR A 164 2.17 0.60 5.91
CA THR A 164 2.21 1.73 4.95
C THR A 164 3.49 1.71 4.12
N LEU A 165 4.64 1.46 4.75
CA LEU A 165 5.92 1.33 4.05
C LEU A 165 5.88 0.18 3.04
N PHE A 166 5.28 -0.96 3.40
CA PHE A 166 5.10 -2.07 2.46
C PHE A 166 4.21 -1.68 1.27
N LEU A 167 3.11 -0.95 1.48
CA LEU A 167 2.28 -0.43 0.38
C LEU A 167 3.06 0.56 -0.51
N LEU A 168 3.90 1.41 0.07
CA LEU A 168 4.80 2.31 -0.67
C LEU A 168 5.83 1.55 -1.51
N LEU A 169 6.25 0.34 -1.08
CA LEU A 169 7.05 -0.57 -1.90
C LEU A 169 6.25 -1.11 -3.08
N CYS A 170 5.01 -1.56 -2.86
CA CYS A 170 4.15 -2.04 -3.94
C CYS A 170 3.91 -0.97 -5.02
N LEU A 171 3.72 0.29 -4.60
CA LEU A 171 3.67 1.44 -5.51
C LEU A 171 4.97 1.57 -6.32
N ALA A 172 6.14 1.52 -5.68
CA ALA A 172 7.43 1.67 -6.36
C ALA A 172 7.66 0.58 -7.40
N VAL A 173 7.37 -0.68 -7.05
CA VAL A 173 7.48 -1.84 -7.95
C VAL A 173 6.54 -1.69 -9.14
N THR A 174 5.28 -1.30 -8.90
CA THR A 174 4.30 -1.13 -9.99
C THR A 174 4.65 0.04 -10.89
N LEU A 175 5.14 1.15 -10.32
CA LEU A 175 5.60 2.31 -11.09
C LEU A 175 6.80 1.95 -11.97
N PHE A 176 7.72 1.14 -11.46
CA PHE A 176 8.82 0.60 -12.25
C PHE A 176 8.34 -0.21 -13.45
N PHE A 177 7.39 -1.13 -13.29
CA PHE A 177 6.84 -1.88 -14.42
C PHE A 177 6.01 -1.00 -15.37
N SER A 178 5.30 0.00 -14.87
CA SER A 178 4.64 1.03 -15.68
C SER A 178 5.65 1.83 -16.52
N SER A 179 6.89 1.97 -16.05
CA SER A 179 7.99 2.55 -16.83
C SER A 179 8.54 1.59 -17.92
N PHE A 180 8.36 0.29 -17.75
CA PHE A 180 8.88 -0.70 -18.68
C PHE A 180 7.92 -0.94 -19.87
N PHE A 181 6.64 -1.17 -19.56
CA PHE A 181 5.60 -1.51 -20.53
C PHE A 181 4.88 -0.27 -21.10
N LYS A 182 4.29 -0.43 -22.29
CA LYS A 182 3.33 0.55 -22.86
C LYS A 182 1.89 0.24 -22.43
N SER A 183 1.55 -1.03 -22.22
CA SER A 183 0.24 -1.44 -21.73
C SER A 183 0.17 -1.35 -20.20
N SER A 184 -0.86 -0.69 -19.69
CA SER A 184 -1.16 -0.61 -18.26
C SER A 184 -1.47 -1.97 -17.65
N LEU A 185 -2.14 -2.85 -18.40
CA LEU A 185 -2.47 -4.20 -17.95
C LEU A 185 -1.19 -5.06 -17.80
N ALA A 186 -0.27 -4.97 -18.76
CA ALA A 186 1.01 -5.67 -18.67
C ALA A 186 1.85 -5.20 -17.47
N ALA A 187 1.88 -3.88 -17.22
CA ALA A 187 2.55 -3.32 -16.05
C ALA A 187 1.94 -3.78 -14.72
N GLY A 188 0.61 -3.74 -14.61
CA GLY A 188 -0.08 -4.16 -13.39
C GLY A 188 0.02 -5.67 -13.14
N GLY A 189 -0.19 -6.49 -14.17
CA GLY A 189 -0.11 -7.94 -14.07
C GLY A 189 1.28 -8.45 -13.69
N THR A 190 2.33 -7.87 -14.28
CA THR A 190 3.72 -8.23 -13.92
C THR A 190 4.08 -7.83 -12.49
N ALA A 191 3.66 -6.64 -12.05
CA ALA A 191 3.83 -6.21 -10.66
C ALA A 191 3.09 -7.14 -9.69
N LEU A 192 1.84 -7.52 -10.01
CA LEU A 192 1.04 -8.43 -9.19
C LEU A 192 1.72 -9.79 -9.01
N VAL A 193 2.15 -10.42 -10.11
CA VAL A 193 2.84 -11.73 -10.05
C VAL A 193 4.09 -11.65 -9.18
N LEU A 194 4.89 -10.59 -9.31
CA LEU A 194 6.10 -10.42 -8.51
C LEU A 194 5.81 -10.18 -7.03
N LEU A 195 4.78 -9.39 -6.70
CA LEU A 195 4.39 -9.13 -5.32
C LEU A 195 3.84 -10.41 -4.65
N ILE A 196 3.06 -11.21 -5.36
CA ILE A 196 2.60 -12.53 -4.88
C ILE A 196 3.79 -13.47 -4.68
N ALA A 197 4.69 -13.58 -5.68
CA ALA A 197 5.86 -14.44 -5.59
C ALA A 197 6.76 -14.05 -4.40
N GLN A 198 6.93 -12.74 -4.16
CA GLN A 198 7.66 -12.23 -3.00
C GLN A 198 6.97 -12.60 -1.67
N GLY A 199 5.64 -12.49 -1.61
CA GLY A 199 4.85 -12.93 -0.44
C GLY A 199 5.08 -14.42 -0.14
N LEU A 200 4.99 -15.28 -1.15
CA LEU A 200 5.26 -16.72 -1.02
C LEU A 200 6.70 -17.00 -0.61
N ALA A 201 7.67 -16.31 -1.21
CA ALA A 201 9.08 -16.45 -0.86
C ALA A 201 9.40 -16.02 0.58
N THR A 202 8.58 -15.15 1.18
CA THR A 202 8.74 -14.72 2.57
C THR A 202 8.48 -15.86 3.56
N GLN A 203 7.68 -16.85 3.17
CA GLN A 203 7.39 -18.01 4.02
C GLN A 203 8.56 -19.00 4.09
N LEU A 204 9.62 -18.80 3.29
CA LEU A 204 10.79 -19.66 3.29
C LEU A 204 11.79 -19.26 4.39
N PRO A 205 12.23 -20.19 5.25
CA PRO A 205 12.99 -19.87 6.47
C PRO A 205 14.37 -19.22 6.23
N TRP A 206 15.04 -19.56 5.12
CA TRP A 206 16.40 -19.08 4.81
C TRP A 206 16.49 -17.62 4.33
N ILE A 207 15.46 -17.13 3.63
CA ILE A 207 15.47 -15.84 2.90
C ILE A 207 14.36 -14.92 3.38
N GLY A 208 13.30 -15.48 3.96
CA GLY A 208 12.11 -14.76 4.40
C GLY A 208 12.42 -13.63 5.37
N LYS A 209 13.38 -13.83 6.28
CA LYS A 209 13.78 -12.81 7.26
C LYS A 209 14.21 -11.46 6.67
N TYR A 210 14.73 -11.45 5.44
CA TYR A 210 15.19 -10.23 4.77
C TYR A 210 14.23 -9.72 3.71
N LEU A 211 13.23 -10.51 3.33
CA LEU A 211 12.28 -10.08 2.30
C LEU A 211 11.31 -9.04 2.85
N PRO A 212 10.87 -8.06 2.02
CA PRO A 212 9.96 -7.01 2.45
C PRO A 212 8.63 -7.52 3.05
N GLY A 213 8.19 -8.72 2.66
CA GLY A 213 7.00 -9.34 3.21
C GLY A 213 7.11 -9.60 4.70
N ASN A 214 8.33 -9.73 5.25
CA ASN A 214 8.52 -9.92 6.69
C ASN A 214 8.11 -8.68 7.50
N LEU A 215 7.88 -7.53 6.85
CA LEU A 215 7.27 -6.36 7.48
C LEU A 215 5.86 -6.66 8.02
N SER A 216 5.09 -7.58 7.39
CA SER A 216 3.77 -7.99 7.90
C SER A 216 3.87 -8.87 9.14
N SER A 217 4.89 -9.72 9.21
CA SER A 217 5.17 -10.52 10.41
C SER A 217 5.60 -9.59 11.54
N TRP A 218 6.53 -8.66 11.26
CA TRP A 218 6.98 -7.69 12.24
C TRP A 218 5.85 -6.76 12.71
N SER A 219 4.95 -6.33 11.83
CA SER A 219 3.79 -5.52 12.21
C SER A 219 2.85 -6.27 13.17
N THR A 220 2.64 -7.56 12.93
CA THR A 220 1.83 -8.43 13.80
C THR A 220 2.49 -8.65 15.16
N GLN A 221 3.79 -8.89 15.18
CA GLN A 221 4.62 -9.05 16.37
C GLN A 221 4.64 -7.78 17.24
N LEU A 222 4.66 -6.61 16.60
CA LEU A 222 4.59 -5.35 17.30
C LEU A 222 3.28 -5.20 18.07
N LEU A 223 2.16 -5.63 17.50
CA LEU A 223 0.84 -5.61 18.15
C LEU A 223 0.77 -6.56 19.35
N SER A 224 1.36 -7.74 19.26
CA SER A 224 1.37 -8.72 20.35
C SER A 224 2.41 -8.44 21.44
N GLY A 225 3.26 -7.42 21.27
CA GLY A 225 4.36 -7.11 22.19
C GLY A 225 5.43 -8.20 22.24
N SER A 226 5.50 -9.05 21.21
CA SER A 226 6.35 -10.23 21.18
C SER A 226 7.02 -10.37 19.82
N GLY A 227 8.34 -10.56 19.80
CA GLY A 227 9.08 -10.85 18.57
C GLY A 227 10.32 -9.98 18.35
N GLU A 228 11.10 -10.37 17.35
CA GLU A 228 12.35 -9.70 17.00
C GLU A 228 12.11 -8.63 15.92
N PRO A 229 12.72 -7.44 16.06
CA PRO A 229 12.65 -6.42 15.03
C PRO A 229 13.19 -6.88 13.67
N ALA A 230 12.39 -6.78 12.61
CA ALA A 230 12.80 -7.11 11.24
C ALA A 230 13.51 -5.94 10.54
N TRP A 231 14.53 -5.34 11.17
CA TRP A 231 15.28 -4.20 10.61
C TRP A 231 15.88 -4.53 9.23
N GLY A 232 16.35 -5.75 9.03
CA GLY A 232 16.88 -6.21 7.74
C GLY A 232 15.85 -6.11 6.62
N ALA A 233 14.62 -6.57 6.87
CA ALA A 233 13.53 -6.48 5.90
C ALA A 233 13.14 -5.02 5.59
N LEU A 234 13.16 -4.14 6.60
CA LEU A 234 12.91 -2.70 6.42
C LEU A 234 13.97 -2.06 5.53
N VAL A 235 15.25 -2.31 5.80
CA VAL A 235 16.35 -1.79 4.98
C VAL A 235 16.23 -2.30 3.54
N VAL A 236 15.99 -3.60 3.36
CA VAL A 236 15.79 -4.19 2.03
C VAL A 236 14.59 -3.56 1.31
N ALA A 237 13.47 -3.32 2.00
CA ALA A 237 12.31 -2.67 1.41
C ALA A 237 12.64 -1.24 0.92
N VAL A 238 13.32 -0.44 1.75
CA VAL A 238 13.73 0.93 1.39
C VAL A 238 14.72 0.92 0.23
N VAL A 239 15.68 -0.02 0.21
CA VAL A 239 16.62 -0.20 -0.89
C VAL A 239 15.91 -0.58 -2.18
N ILE A 240 14.95 -1.51 -2.13
CA ILE A 240 14.13 -1.91 -3.30
C ILE A 240 13.34 -0.72 -3.83
N ILE A 241 12.72 0.10 -2.97
CA ILE A 241 12.05 1.33 -3.38
C ILE A 241 13.02 2.24 -4.15
N GLY A 242 14.20 2.51 -3.57
CA GLY A 242 15.23 3.34 -4.20
C GLY A 242 15.67 2.80 -5.56
N LEU A 243 15.93 1.49 -5.66
CA LEU A 243 16.32 0.82 -6.90
C LEU A 243 15.21 0.88 -7.96
N CYS A 244 13.96 0.61 -7.59
CA CYS A 244 12.82 0.70 -8.52
C CYS A 244 12.68 2.11 -9.10
N LEU A 245 12.78 3.15 -8.27
CA LEU A 245 12.70 4.54 -8.72
C LEU A 245 13.90 4.93 -9.60
N TYR A 246 15.10 4.46 -9.23
CA TYR A 246 16.33 4.68 -10.00
C TYR A 246 16.27 4.01 -11.38
N PHE A 247 15.88 2.74 -11.45
CA PHE A 247 15.76 2.02 -12.71
C PHE A 247 14.60 2.54 -13.57
N ALA A 248 13.49 2.97 -12.96
CA ALA A 248 12.40 3.61 -13.68
C ALA A 248 12.87 4.89 -14.37
N ARG A 249 13.70 5.69 -13.68
CA ARG A 249 14.35 6.87 -14.26
C ARG A 249 15.26 6.52 -15.43
N ILE A 250 16.21 5.58 -15.26
CA ILE A 250 17.13 5.18 -16.35
C ILE A 250 16.36 4.65 -17.55
N ARG A 251 15.33 3.84 -17.31
CA ARG A 251 14.53 3.26 -18.38
C ARG A 251 13.86 4.32 -19.23
N LEU A 252 13.41 5.40 -18.60
CA LEU A 252 12.89 6.55 -19.31
C LEU A 252 13.99 7.31 -20.02
N GLU A 253 15.21 7.45 -19.46
CA GLU A 253 16.38 8.08 -20.10
C GLU A 253 16.85 7.38 -21.41
N GLN A 254 16.78 6.06 -21.47
CA GLN A 254 17.20 5.29 -22.65
C GLN A 254 16.17 5.21 -23.79
N LYS A 255 14.88 5.42 -23.49
CA LYS A 255 13.86 5.52 -24.54
C LYS A 255 13.88 6.96 -25.05
N GLU A 256 14.36 7.16 -26.26
CA GLU A 256 13.97 8.33 -27.06
C GLU A 256 12.46 8.20 -27.30
N LEU A 257 11.71 8.87 -26.42
CA LEU A 257 10.29 9.14 -26.59
C LEU A 257 10.20 10.44 -27.38
#